data_AF-A0A060CE68-F1
#
_entry.id   AF-A0A060CE68-F1
#
_cell.length_a   1.000
_cell.length_b   1.000
_cell.length_c   1.000
_cell.angle_alpha   90.00
_cell.angle_beta   90.00
_cell.angle_gamma   90.00
#
_symmetry.space_group_name_H-M   'P 1'
#
loop_
_entity.id
_entity.type
_entity.pdbx_description
1 polymer ?
#
loop_
_entity_poly.entity_id
_entity_poly.type
_entity_poly.pdbx_seq_one_letter_code
_entity_poly.pdbx_strand_id
1 'polypeptide(L)'
;MAASLATRYNASVYTAIDAIDQQSARPDFAILAYPVISMDPAIAHRGSRKALIGDTPTAEQQRRYSPEQNVTPETPPRKYGSA
;
A
#
# COMPACT_ATOMS: atom_id res chain seq x y z
N MET A 1 -1.89 0.57 -6.99
CA MET A 1 -1.88 -0.61 -6.10
C MET A 1 -2.85 -0.38 -4.97
N ALA A 2 -3.92 -1.18 -4.88
CA ALA A 2 -5.05 -0.91 -3.99
C ALA A 2 -4.73 -1.10 -2.49
N ALA A 3 -3.95 -2.12 -2.14
CA ALA A 3 -3.63 -2.44 -0.74
C ALA A 3 -2.85 -1.33 0.00
N SER A 4 -2.14 -0.46 -0.74
CA SER A 4 -1.41 0.66 -0.14
C SER A 4 -2.32 1.67 0.55
N LEU A 5 -3.58 1.83 0.11
CA LEU A 5 -4.54 2.71 0.78
C LEU A 5 -4.90 2.21 2.19
N ALA A 6 -4.94 0.89 2.38
CA ALA A 6 -5.24 0.30 3.68
C ALA A 6 -4.04 0.31 4.64
N THR A 7 -2.81 0.22 4.13
CA THR A 7 -1.61 0.07 4.98
C THR A 7 -0.74 1.32 5.06
N ARG A 8 -0.99 2.34 4.23
CA ARG A 8 -0.19 3.58 4.17
C ARG A 8 -1.05 4.84 4.21
N TYR A 9 -2.27 4.76 4.71
CA TYR A 9 -3.16 5.92 4.83
C TYR A 9 -2.54 7.08 5.63
N ASN A 10 -1.64 6.78 6.57
CA ASN A 10 -0.99 7.79 7.42
C ASN A 10 0.39 8.26 6.89
N ALA A 11 0.74 7.93 5.65
CA ALA A 11 2.03 8.32 5.10
C ALA A 11 2.04 9.82 4.77
N SER A 12 2.96 10.58 5.36
CA SER A 12 3.23 11.95 4.92
C SER A 12 3.84 11.92 3.52
N VAL A 13 3.08 12.44 2.55
CA VAL A 13 3.45 12.47 1.12
C VAL A 13 3.71 13.88 0.61
N TYR A 14 3.24 14.90 1.31
CA TYR A 14 3.53 16.32 1.09
C TYR A 14 3.36 17.10 2.39
N THR A 15 3.84 18.34 2.40
CA THR A 15 3.65 19.29 3.52
C THR A 15 2.20 19.74 3.56
N ALA A 16 1.52 19.55 4.69
CA ALA A 16 0.12 19.98 4.87
C ALA A 16 -0.09 21.45 4.50
N ILE A 17 -1.17 21.71 3.77
CA ILE A 17 -1.55 23.01 3.21
C ILE A 17 -2.69 23.61 4.04
N ASP A 18 -3.66 22.80 4.46
CA ASP A 18 -4.83 23.26 5.20
C ASP A 18 -5.29 22.28 6.31
N ALA A 19 -6.41 22.61 6.94
CA ALA A 19 -6.98 21.80 8.03
C ALA A 19 -7.56 20.45 7.57
N ILE A 20 -7.83 20.26 6.28
CA ILE A 20 -8.32 19.00 5.72
C ILE A 20 -7.20 17.96 5.73
N ASP A 21 -5.94 18.37 5.51
CA ASP A 21 -4.77 17.48 5.54
C ASP A 21 -4.50 16.86 6.92
N GLN A 22 -5.13 17.38 7.98
CA GLN A 22 -5.05 16.84 9.34
C GLN A 22 -6.14 15.79 9.63
N GLN A 23 -7.10 15.61 8.72
CA GLN A 23 -8.14 14.60 8.87
C GLN A 23 -7.58 13.20 8.61
N SER A 24 -8.12 12.20 9.29
CA SER A 24 -7.69 10.82 9.10
C SER A 24 -8.08 10.32 7.69
N ALA A 25 -7.09 9.90 6.90
CA ALA A 25 -7.32 9.21 5.63
C ALA A 25 -7.58 7.69 5.80
N ARG A 26 -7.79 7.22 7.05
CA ARG A 26 -8.01 5.81 7.36
C ARG A 26 -9.37 5.35 6.80
N PRO A 27 -9.41 4.34 5.91
CA PRO A 27 -10.67 3.75 5.49
C PRO A 27 -11.27 2.88 6.61
N ASP A 28 -12.60 2.87 6.74
CA ASP A 28 -13.30 2.01 7.71
C ASP A 28 -13.15 0.51 7.41
N PHE A 29 -13.14 0.14 6.13
CA PHE A 29 -12.89 -1.22 5.65
C PHE A 29 -12.33 -1.21 4.22
N ALA A 30 -11.64 -2.29 3.84
CA ALA A 30 -11.13 -2.49 2.48
C ALA A 30 -11.47 -3.89 1.96
N ILE A 31 -11.97 -3.96 0.73
CA ILE A 31 -12.16 -5.20 -0.02
C ILE A 31 -11.08 -5.27 -1.10
N LEU A 32 -10.26 -6.31 -1.06
CA LEU A 32 -9.16 -6.48 -1.99
C LEU A 32 -9.46 -7.64 -2.95
N ALA A 33 -9.92 -7.31 -4.15
CA ALA A 33 -10.02 -8.28 -5.24
C ALA A 33 -8.66 -8.34 -5.96
N TYR A 34 -7.96 -9.47 -5.83
CA TYR A 34 -6.65 -9.73 -6.45
C TYR A 34 -5.60 -8.63 -6.25
N PRO A 35 -5.35 -8.22 -5.00
CA PRO A 35 -4.38 -7.16 -4.73
C PRO A 35 -2.97 -7.61 -5.12
N VAL A 36 -2.22 -6.74 -5.79
CA VAL A 36 -0.76 -6.80 -5.73
C VAL A 36 -0.38 -6.51 -4.28
N ILE A 37 0.16 -7.50 -3.58
CA ILE A 37 0.48 -7.39 -2.14
C ILE A 37 1.96 -7.35 -1.87
N SER A 38 2.84 -7.71 -2.81
CA SER A 38 4.28 -7.74 -2.60
C SER A 38 5.04 -7.15 -3.79
N MET A 39 6.18 -6.53 -3.50
CA MET A 39 7.17 -6.05 -4.48
C MET A 39 8.43 -6.92 -4.54
N ASP A 40 8.47 -8.01 -3.77
CA ASP A 40 9.52 -9.01 -3.86
C ASP A 40 9.55 -9.57 -5.30
N PRO A 41 10.69 -9.49 -6.01
CA PRO A 41 10.80 -9.95 -7.38
C PRO A 41 10.44 -11.43 -7.58
N ALA A 42 10.50 -12.27 -6.55
CA ALA A 42 10.16 -13.69 -6.63
C ALA A 42 8.65 -13.94 -6.79
N ILE A 43 7.80 -13.04 -6.30
CA ILE A 43 6.34 -13.24 -6.24
C ILE A 43 5.51 -12.08 -6.79
N ALA A 44 6.13 -10.92 -7.03
CA ALA A 44 5.45 -9.73 -7.52
C ALA A 44 5.00 -9.90 -8.99
N HIS A 45 3.83 -9.36 -9.32
CA HIS A 45 3.43 -9.18 -10.70
C HIS A 45 4.37 -8.19 -11.39
N ARG A 46 5.18 -8.68 -12.34
CA ARG A 46 6.32 -7.95 -12.95
C ARG A 46 5.91 -6.60 -13.55
N GLY A 47 4.79 -6.55 -14.27
CA GLY A 47 4.30 -5.31 -14.88
C GLY A 47 3.92 -4.25 -13.85
N SER A 48 3.23 -4.65 -12.78
CA SER A 48 2.81 -3.73 -11.71
C SER A 48 3.99 -3.22 -10.89
N ARG A 49 4.98 -4.10 -10.62
CA ARG A 49 6.24 -3.72 -9.97
C ARG A 49 6.98 -2.67 -10.79
N LYS A 50 7.19 -2.91 -12.09
CA LYS A 50 7.86 -1.96 -12.99
C LYS A 50 7.12 -0.62 -13.05
N ALA A 51 5.79 -0.63 -13.17
CA ALA A 51 5.00 0.59 -13.24
C ALA A 51 5.05 1.42 -11.94
N LEU A 52 5.19 0.77 -10.77
CA LEU A 52 5.10 1.45 -9.48
C LEU A 52 6.46 1.89 -8.91
N ILE A 53 7.51 1.07 -9.08
CA ILE A 53 8.82 1.31 -8.47
C ILE A 53 9.99 1.23 -9.46
N GLY A 54 9.73 1.08 -10.75
CA GLY A 54 10.75 1.07 -11.81
C GLY A 54 11.49 -0.26 -11.96
N ASP A 55 12.51 -0.26 -12.82
CA ASP A 55 13.28 -1.46 -13.16
C ASP A 55 14.32 -1.84 -12.09
N THR A 56 14.90 -0.84 -11.41
CA THR A 56 15.96 -0.99 -10.40
C THR A 56 15.58 -0.28 -9.07
N PRO A 57 14.53 -0.76 -8.37
CA PRO A 57 14.12 -0.17 -7.10
C PRO A 57 15.10 -0.49 -5.96
N THR A 58 15.31 0.47 -5.06
CA THR A 58 16.06 0.24 -3.82
C THR A 58 15.32 -0.73 -2.90
N ALA A 59 16.05 -1.37 -1.96
CA ALA A 59 15.44 -2.25 -0.96
C ALA A 59 14.40 -1.52 -0.08
N GLU A 60 14.62 -0.23 0.18
CA GLU A 60 13.69 0.62 0.91
C GLU A 60 12.40 0.84 0.13
N GLN A 61 12.50 1.12 -1.18
CA GLN A 61 11.33 1.25 -2.04
C GLN A 61 10.55 -0.07 -2.10
N GLN A 62 11.22 -1.21 -2.23
CA GLN A 62 10.55 -2.53 -2.23
C GLN A 62 9.75 -2.73 -0.94
N ARG A 63 10.36 -2.51 0.24
CA ARG A 63 9.67 -2.60 1.54
C ARG A 63 8.51 -1.61 1.65
N ARG A 64 8.72 -0.35 1.23
CA ARG A 64 7.71 0.71 1.30
C ARG A 64 6.49 0.44 0.43
N TYR A 65 6.64 -0.32 -0.65
CA TYR A 65 5.54 -0.68 -1.55
C TYR A 65 5.09 -2.14 -1.41
N SER A 66 5.53 -2.82 -0.35
CA SER A 66 5.08 -4.15 0.09
C SER A 66 4.13 -4.03 1.32
N PRO A 67 2.80 -3.92 1.15
CA PRO A 67 1.80 -3.83 2.22
C PRO A 67 1.84 -4.93 3.25
N GLU A 68 2.20 -6.15 2.85
CA GLU A 68 2.42 -7.28 3.75
C GLU A 68 3.48 -6.97 4.80
N GLN A 69 4.43 -6.08 4.50
CA GLN A 69 5.47 -5.62 5.42
C GLN A 69 5.09 -4.36 6.22
N ASN A 70 3.91 -3.77 5.95
CA ASN A 70 3.46 -2.51 6.56
C ASN A 70 2.19 -2.69 7.42
N VAL A 71 1.87 -3.93 7.82
CA VAL A 71 0.70 -4.22 8.66
C VAL A 71 0.98 -3.84 10.11
N THR A 72 0.08 -3.06 10.70
CA THR A 72 0.10 -2.64 12.11
C THR A 72 -1.20 -3.02 12.81
N PRO A 73 -1.28 -2.98 14.15
CA PRO A 73 -2.54 -3.17 14.87
C PRO A 73 -3.66 -2.18 14.48
N GLU A 74 -3.31 -1.03 13.91
CA GLU A 74 -4.27 -0.01 13.45
C GLU A 74 -4.78 -0.25 12.02
N THR A 75 -4.15 -1.19 11.29
CA THR A 75 -4.54 -1.50 9.91
C THR A 75 -5.99 -1.97 9.88
N PRO A 76 -6.87 -1.36 9.06
CA PRO A 76 -8.27 -1.74 8.98
C PRO A 76 -8.49 -3.24 8.68
N PRO A 77 -9.56 -3.84 9.21
CA PRO A 77 -9.87 -5.25 8.94
C PRO A 77 -10.07 -5.48 7.45
N ARG A 78 -9.41 -6.52 6.91
CA ARG A 78 -9.45 -6.90 5.49
C ARG A 78 -10.36 -8.11 5.29
N LYS A 79 -11.23 -8.05 4.29
CA LYS A 79 -11.96 -9.23 3.78
C LYS A 79 -11.39 -9.63 2.42
N TYR A 80 -11.07 -10.91 2.27
CA TYR A 80 -10.68 -11.50 0.98
C TYR A 80 -11.95 -12.00 0.29
N GLY A 81 -12.18 -11.56 -0.96
CA GLY A 81 -13.22 -12.14 -1.80
C GLY A 81 -12.69 -13.41 -2.46
N SER A 82 -13.27 -14.57 -2.14
CA SER A 82 -13.07 -15.79 -2.92
C SER A 82 -13.88 -15.66 -4.21
N ALA A 83 -13.20 -15.82 -5.35
CA ALA A 83 -13.87 -16.08 -6.63
C ALA A 83 -14.21 -17.56 -6.77
#